data_AF-A0A077Z1D5-F1
#
_entry.id   AF-A0A077Z1D5-F1
#
_cell.length_a   1.000
_cell.length_b   1.000
_cell.length_c   1.000
_cell.angle_alpha   90.00
_cell.angle_beta   90.00
_cell.angle_gamma   90.00
#
_symmetry.space_group_name_H-M   'P 1'
#
loop_
_entity.id
_entity.type
_entity.pdbx_description
1 polymer ?
#
loop_
_entity_poly.entity_id
_entity_poly.type
_entity_poly.pdbx_seq_one_letter_code
_entity_poly.pdbx_strand_id
1 'polypeptide(L)'
;MPQAVLTSLESGLQEVTPTDVADPLPSVSDTSVEGKLTVSRDAGRISKYKSKLFLKSYTLAPYVNDSEVLRNLVDFGVDLATLETRGNVADFLVKLNWEKDVKPRLQFLFSLGVPVDYIGSYLTKNPWFFQQSMDSLRSRIEYLKSKNFPDASITRIIMKARYWLNFEVQSIDARLGWYQKQFKLSGDEVRQIVTENPKLITFGTGYTQTLQFMFKEELGFSADQAKQLLVKDPKLWTTYKSILSNSFNYLHNVIGFSHETILSWPRCLREKKQKIEARHKWLKLFKRDQFDRTKPNFVSIEAMLNGSDETFCSNVAKCSLRAYEEFLKRQ
;
A
#
# COMPACT_ATOMS: atom_id res chain seq x y z
N MET A 1 48.69 0.59 -47.91
CA MET A 1 48.18 1.43 -46.79
C MET A 1 47.95 2.84 -47.31
N PRO A 2 46.71 3.32 -47.28
CA PRO A 2 46.48 4.72 -46.93
C PRO A 2 45.46 4.83 -45.79
N GLN A 3 45.82 5.63 -44.78
CA GLN A 3 44.92 6.07 -43.72
C GLN A 3 43.88 7.03 -44.31
N ALA A 4 42.60 6.72 -44.16
CA ALA A 4 41.51 7.66 -44.35
C ALA A 4 40.90 7.95 -42.97
N VAL A 5 41.10 9.19 -42.53
CA VAL A 5 40.55 9.79 -41.31
C VAL A 5 39.05 9.96 -41.50
N LEU A 6 38.25 9.26 -40.69
CA LEU A 6 36.80 9.46 -40.60
C LEU A 6 36.50 10.36 -39.41
N THR A 7 36.36 11.65 -39.71
CA THR A 7 35.63 12.63 -38.91
C THR A 7 34.13 12.46 -39.15
N SER A 8 33.38 12.14 -38.10
CA SER A 8 31.97 12.53 -37.95
C SER A 8 31.68 12.72 -36.46
N LEU A 9 31.70 13.98 -36.06
CA LEU A 9 31.22 14.50 -34.79
C LEU A 9 29.69 14.56 -34.79
N GLU A 10 29.12 14.16 -33.66
CA GLU A 10 28.01 14.81 -32.95
C GLU A 10 26.69 15.07 -33.70
N SER A 11 25.66 14.30 -33.32
CA SER A 11 24.33 14.88 -33.08
C SER A 11 23.49 14.03 -32.13
N GLY A 12 23.18 14.59 -30.96
CA GLY A 12 21.86 14.45 -30.33
C GLY A 12 21.60 13.25 -29.43
N LEU A 13 22.20 13.21 -28.24
CA LEU A 13 21.59 12.54 -27.08
C LEU A 13 20.85 13.60 -26.27
N GLN A 14 19.52 13.64 -26.41
CA GLN A 14 18.64 14.46 -25.56
C GLN A 14 18.73 13.97 -24.10
N GLU A 15 19.11 14.88 -23.21
CA GLU A 15 18.99 14.72 -21.76
C GLU A 15 17.53 14.47 -21.37
N VAL A 16 17.24 13.29 -20.84
CA VAL A 16 15.97 13.01 -20.18
C VAL A 16 16.11 13.44 -18.72
N THR A 17 15.56 14.61 -18.38
CA THR A 17 15.42 15.06 -16.99
C THR A 17 14.47 14.14 -16.22
N PRO A 18 14.81 13.71 -14.98
CA PRO A 18 13.96 12.82 -14.19
C PRO A 18 12.82 13.60 -13.53
N THR A 19 11.67 13.66 -14.18
CA THR A 19 10.42 14.08 -13.54
C THR A 19 9.88 12.91 -12.72
N ASP A 20 10.22 12.88 -11.42
CA ASP A 20 9.64 11.96 -10.43
C ASP A 20 8.20 12.42 -10.09
N VAL A 21 7.30 12.43 -11.08
CA VAL A 21 5.87 12.59 -10.84
C VAL A 21 5.36 11.22 -10.38
N ALA A 22 5.17 11.07 -9.07
CA ALA A 22 4.66 9.84 -8.50
C ALA A 22 3.29 9.48 -9.10
N ASP A 23 3.16 8.27 -9.65
CA ASP A 23 1.90 7.74 -10.16
C ASP A 23 0.82 7.83 -9.07
N PRO A 24 -0.42 8.27 -9.33
CA PRO A 24 -1.47 8.18 -8.33
C PRO A 24 -1.84 6.72 -8.08
N LEU A 25 -1.77 6.26 -6.81
CA LEU A 25 -2.42 5.02 -6.40
C LEU A 25 -3.94 5.19 -6.54
N PRO A 26 -4.70 4.13 -6.85
CA PRO A 26 -6.15 4.19 -6.83
C PRO A 26 -6.63 4.66 -5.45
N SER A 27 -7.42 5.73 -5.46
CA SER A 27 -8.14 6.19 -4.27
C SER A 27 -9.33 5.27 -4.01
N VAL A 28 -9.65 5.03 -2.73
CA VAL A 28 -10.79 4.16 -2.35
C VAL A 28 -12.14 4.87 -2.54
N SER A 29 -12.18 6.12 -3.01
CA SER A 29 -13.41 6.94 -3.05
C SER A 29 -14.31 6.75 -4.28
N ASP A 30 -13.90 6.04 -5.33
CA ASP A 30 -14.75 5.90 -6.53
C ASP A 30 -15.53 4.57 -6.54
N THR A 31 -16.51 4.46 -5.64
CA THR A 31 -17.70 3.65 -5.88
C THR A 31 -18.93 4.51 -5.65
N SER A 32 -19.25 5.37 -6.63
CA SER A 32 -20.56 6.00 -6.73
C SER A 32 -21.60 4.92 -7.01
N VAL A 33 -22.42 4.60 -6.01
CA VAL A 33 -23.73 4.02 -6.23
C VAL A 33 -24.71 5.20 -6.23
N GLU A 34 -24.99 5.74 -7.42
CA GLU A 34 -26.06 6.71 -7.64
C GLU A 34 -27.42 6.04 -7.41
N GLY A 35 -27.89 6.07 -6.17
CA GLY A 35 -29.30 5.83 -5.85
C GLY A 35 -30.12 7.07 -6.23
N LYS A 36 -30.76 7.05 -7.40
CA LYS A 36 -31.78 8.03 -7.81
C LYS A 36 -32.91 8.05 -6.78
N LEU A 37 -32.91 9.05 -5.90
CA LEU A 37 -34.08 9.41 -5.10
C LEU A 37 -34.93 10.39 -5.91
N THR A 38 -36.08 9.91 -6.37
CA THR A 38 -37.10 10.70 -7.04
C THR A 38 -37.72 11.71 -6.07
N VAL A 39 -37.54 12.99 -6.38
CA VAL A 39 -38.10 14.12 -5.64
C VAL A 39 -39.59 14.23 -5.99
N SER A 40 -40.45 13.75 -5.08
CA SER A 40 -41.86 14.13 -5.09
C SER A 40 -42.02 15.56 -4.60
N ARG A 41 -42.75 16.34 -5.39
CA ARG A 41 -43.15 17.72 -5.15
C ARG A 41 -44.25 17.74 -4.08
N ASP A 42 -43.94 18.28 -2.92
CA ASP A 42 -44.94 18.94 -2.07
C ASP A 42 -44.36 20.24 -1.53
N ALA A 43 -44.71 21.32 -2.23
CA ALA A 43 -44.44 22.68 -1.85
C ALA A 43 -45.55 23.16 -0.91
N GLY A 44 -45.21 23.46 0.35
CA GLY A 44 -46.11 24.27 1.18
C GLY A 44 -45.99 24.12 2.69
N ARG A 45 -44.92 24.63 3.30
CA ARG A 45 -44.99 25.44 4.55
C ARG A 45 -43.63 26.05 4.89
N ILE A 46 -43.36 27.26 4.38
CA ILE A 46 -42.19 28.06 4.78
C ILE A 46 -42.47 28.59 6.20
N SER A 47 -41.92 27.89 7.20
CA SER A 47 -41.96 28.30 8.60
C SER A 47 -40.93 29.40 8.86
N LYS A 48 -41.39 30.54 9.39
CA LYS A 48 -40.69 31.83 9.58
C LYS A 48 -39.60 31.86 10.68
N TYR A 49 -38.95 30.74 10.99
CA TYR A 49 -37.84 30.77 11.95
C TYR A 49 -36.52 31.03 11.23
N LYS A 50 -36.17 32.32 11.16
CA LYS A 50 -34.80 32.77 10.85
C LYS A 50 -33.81 32.12 11.81
N SER A 51 -32.79 31.53 11.20
CA SER A 51 -31.47 31.20 11.72
C SER A 51 -30.94 32.07 12.86
N LYS A 52 -30.46 31.44 13.95
CA LYS A 52 -29.49 32.04 14.89
C LYS A 52 -28.54 31.03 15.58
N LEU A 53 -28.10 29.99 14.87
CA LEU A 53 -26.86 29.28 15.22
C LEU A 53 -25.95 29.29 14.00
N PHE A 54 -25.47 30.49 13.68
CA PHE A 54 -24.33 30.67 12.79
C PHE A 54 -23.10 30.04 13.45
N LEU A 55 -22.75 28.85 12.96
CA LEU A 55 -21.40 28.29 12.78
C LEU A 55 -20.30 29.13 13.47
N LYS A 56 -19.95 28.79 14.71
CA LYS A 56 -18.76 29.34 15.39
C LYS A 56 -17.94 28.19 15.95
N SER A 57 -16.68 28.13 15.49
CA SER A 57 -15.63 27.13 15.73
C SER A 57 -15.93 25.71 15.22
N TYR A 58 -15.40 25.41 14.04
CA TYR A 58 -15.28 24.06 13.46
C TYR A 58 -14.25 23.24 14.24
N THR A 59 -14.55 22.93 15.49
CA THR A 59 -13.76 21.98 16.26
C THR A 59 -14.73 21.13 17.07
N LEU A 60 -14.54 19.82 17.11
CA LEU A 60 -15.26 18.90 17.97
C LEU A 60 -14.87 19.12 19.43
N ALA A 61 -13.71 19.73 19.70
CA ALA A 61 -13.19 19.99 21.04
C ALA A 61 -14.20 20.56 22.05
N PRO A 62 -15.05 21.56 21.71
CA PRO A 62 -16.10 22.05 22.62
C PRO A 62 -17.16 20.98 22.92
N TYR A 63 -17.46 20.10 21.95
CA TYR A 63 -18.47 19.04 22.09
C TYR A 63 -17.93 17.79 22.80
N VAL A 64 -16.61 17.64 22.98
CA VAL A 64 -16.03 16.45 23.61
C VAL A 64 -16.54 16.26 25.03
N ASN A 65 -16.66 17.33 25.81
CA ASN A 65 -17.11 17.23 27.21
C ASN A 65 -18.61 16.89 27.32
N ASP A 66 -19.41 17.28 26.33
CA ASP A 66 -20.86 17.08 26.31
C ASP A 66 -21.27 15.77 25.60
N SER A 67 -20.38 15.21 24.77
CA SER A 67 -20.61 13.98 24.02
C SER A 67 -19.84 12.82 24.62
N GLU A 68 -20.57 11.90 25.26
CA GLU A 68 -20.01 10.62 25.74
C GLU A 68 -19.25 9.88 24.64
N VAL A 69 -19.76 9.87 23.41
CA VAL A 69 -19.11 9.25 22.26
C VAL A 69 -17.76 9.90 21.96
N LEU A 70 -17.71 11.22 21.82
CA LEU A 70 -16.47 11.91 21.46
C LEU A 70 -15.42 11.77 22.56
N ARG A 71 -15.81 11.90 23.84
CA ARG A 71 -14.91 11.67 24.98
C ARG A 71 -14.32 10.27 24.96
N ASN A 72 -15.16 9.25 24.84
CA ASN A 72 -14.68 7.87 24.84
C ASN A 72 -13.81 7.56 23.61
N LEU A 73 -14.10 8.15 22.44
CA LEU A 73 -13.24 8.00 21.26
C LEU A 73 -11.86 8.62 21.49
N VAL A 74 -11.78 9.79 22.16
CA VAL A 74 -10.50 10.40 22.56
C VAL A 74 -9.74 9.49 23.53
N ASP A 75 -10.43 8.84 24.48
CA ASP A 75 -9.81 7.89 25.42
C ASP A 75 -9.19 6.67 24.69
N PHE A 76 -9.76 6.26 23.54
CA PHE A 76 -9.15 5.24 22.67
C PHE A 76 -8.02 5.77 21.77
N GLY A 77 -7.66 7.05 21.87
CA GLY A 77 -6.61 7.68 21.05
C GLY A 77 -7.06 8.03 19.63
N VAL A 78 -8.37 8.26 19.41
CA VAL A 78 -8.87 8.74 18.12
C VAL A 78 -8.53 10.23 17.95
N ASP A 79 -7.91 10.58 16.83
CA ASP A 79 -7.57 11.97 16.50
C ASP A 79 -8.78 12.68 15.87
N LEU A 80 -9.54 13.38 16.71
CA LEU A 80 -10.72 14.14 16.29
C LEU A 80 -10.38 15.30 15.35
N ALA A 81 -9.21 15.94 15.49
CA ALA A 81 -8.81 17.03 14.60
C ALA A 81 -8.63 16.54 13.17
N THR A 82 -8.02 15.35 13.00
CA THR A 82 -7.96 14.70 11.69
C THR A 82 -9.35 14.36 11.16
N LEU A 83 -10.28 13.92 12.01
CA LEU A 83 -11.64 13.54 11.58
C LEU A 83 -12.51 14.72 11.17
N GLU A 84 -12.36 15.89 11.80
CA GLU A 84 -13.07 17.12 11.46
C GLU A 84 -12.81 17.59 10.04
N THR A 85 -11.58 17.41 9.55
CA THR A 85 -11.20 17.82 8.20
C THR A 85 -11.76 16.90 7.10
N ARG A 86 -12.45 15.80 7.47
CA ARG A 86 -12.85 14.73 6.54
C ARG A 86 -14.34 14.77 6.24
N GLY A 87 -14.77 15.76 5.45
CA GLY A 87 -16.13 15.82 4.92
C GLY A 87 -17.19 15.79 6.03
N ASN A 88 -18.17 14.89 5.92
CA ASN A 88 -19.30 14.76 6.85
C ASN A 88 -19.00 13.92 8.10
N VAL A 89 -17.73 13.62 8.41
CA VAL A 89 -17.38 12.73 9.52
C VAL A 89 -17.84 13.29 10.86
N ALA A 90 -17.54 14.57 11.13
CA ALA A 90 -18.00 15.23 12.35
C ALA A 90 -19.53 15.14 12.51
N ASP A 91 -20.27 15.38 11.44
CA ASP A 91 -21.74 15.42 11.44
C ASP A 91 -22.39 14.09 11.81
N PHE A 92 -21.81 12.95 11.42
CA PHE A 92 -22.37 11.66 11.80
C PHE A 92 -21.87 11.19 13.16
N LEU A 93 -20.62 11.49 13.54
CA LEU A 93 -20.07 11.08 14.83
C LEU A 93 -20.86 11.67 16.00
N VAL A 94 -21.25 12.95 15.92
CA VAL A 94 -22.06 13.61 16.96
C VAL A 94 -23.47 13.03 17.11
N LYS A 95 -23.95 12.28 16.10
CA LYS A 95 -25.29 11.65 16.10
C LYS A 95 -25.27 10.21 16.60
N LEU A 96 -24.10 9.61 16.79
CA LEU A 96 -23.99 8.24 17.27
C LEU A 96 -24.37 8.17 18.74
N ASN A 97 -24.95 7.04 19.14
CA ASN A 97 -25.15 6.68 20.53
C ASN A 97 -24.05 5.72 20.99
N TRP A 98 -23.51 5.95 22.19
CA TRP A 98 -22.41 5.15 22.71
C TRP A 98 -22.77 3.65 22.86
N GLU A 99 -23.84 3.35 23.59
CA GLU A 99 -24.25 1.97 23.90
C GLU A 99 -24.80 1.23 22.67
N LYS A 100 -25.51 1.93 21.78
CA LYS A 100 -26.15 1.32 20.60
C LYS A 100 -25.22 1.22 19.40
N ASP A 101 -24.45 2.27 19.11
CA ASP A 101 -23.75 2.38 17.83
C ASP A 101 -22.24 2.14 17.96
N VAL A 102 -21.61 2.64 19.03
CA VAL A 102 -20.14 2.62 19.14
C VAL A 102 -19.65 1.37 19.85
N LYS A 103 -20.08 1.15 21.10
CA LYS A 103 -19.60 0.08 21.97
C LYS A 103 -19.75 -1.33 21.36
N PRO A 104 -20.88 -1.72 20.72
CA PRO A 104 -21.01 -3.05 20.12
C PRO A 104 -20.02 -3.29 18.97
N ARG A 105 -19.69 -2.23 18.22
CA ARG A 105 -18.72 -2.29 17.12
C ARG A 105 -17.27 -2.34 17.62
N LEU A 106 -16.97 -1.67 18.74
CA LEU A 106 -15.68 -1.82 19.42
C LEU A 106 -15.50 -3.23 19.97
N GLN A 107 -16.50 -3.76 20.68
CA GLN A 107 -16.52 -5.14 21.17
C GLN A 107 -16.34 -6.15 20.04
N PHE A 108 -16.95 -5.90 18.88
CA PHE A 108 -16.73 -6.70 17.70
C PHE A 108 -15.28 -6.70 17.25
N LEU A 109 -14.61 -5.54 17.14
CA LEU A 109 -13.18 -5.49 16.81
C LEU A 109 -12.31 -6.22 17.85
N PHE A 110 -12.60 -6.06 19.14
CA PHE A 110 -11.90 -6.78 20.21
C PHE A 110 -12.09 -8.29 20.13
N SER A 111 -13.30 -8.75 19.80
CA SER A 111 -13.57 -10.17 19.61
C SER A 111 -12.79 -10.80 18.45
N LEU A 112 -12.33 -9.97 17.50
CA LEU A 112 -11.50 -10.38 16.38
C LEU A 112 -10.00 -10.23 16.69
N GLY A 113 -9.62 -10.03 17.96
CA GLY A 113 -8.22 -9.92 18.37
C GLY A 113 -7.55 -8.59 18.04
N VAL A 114 -8.29 -7.56 17.64
CA VAL A 114 -7.71 -6.23 17.41
C VAL A 114 -7.26 -5.63 18.76
N PRO A 115 -5.98 -5.26 18.91
CA PRO A 115 -5.47 -4.69 20.16
C PRO A 115 -6.13 -3.34 20.50
N VAL A 116 -6.31 -3.08 21.80
CA VAL A 116 -6.96 -1.85 22.31
C VAL A 116 -6.19 -0.60 21.90
N ASP A 117 -4.87 -0.63 21.99
CA ASP A 117 -3.95 0.44 21.59
C ASP A 117 -3.96 0.70 20.07
N TYR A 118 -4.46 -0.24 19.26
CA TYR A 118 -4.59 -0.07 17.82
C TYR A 118 -5.87 0.67 17.40
N ILE A 119 -6.92 0.66 18.24
CA ILE A 119 -8.26 1.17 17.91
C ILE A 119 -8.25 2.63 17.50
N GLY A 120 -7.57 3.50 18.26
CA GLY A 120 -7.48 4.92 17.95
C GLY A 120 -6.98 5.17 16.53
N SER A 121 -5.88 4.51 16.16
CA SER A 121 -5.29 4.63 14.83
C SER A 121 -6.18 4.04 13.72
N TYR A 122 -6.92 2.96 14.01
CA TYR A 122 -7.83 2.32 13.08
C TYR A 122 -9.02 3.23 12.77
N LEU A 123 -9.70 3.74 13.80
CA LEU A 123 -10.91 4.55 13.67
C LEU A 123 -10.61 5.95 13.13
N THR A 124 -9.50 6.57 13.53
CA THR A 124 -9.03 7.85 12.95
C THR A 124 -8.92 7.74 11.43
N LYS A 125 -8.46 6.58 10.93
CA LYS A 125 -8.26 6.37 9.51
C LYS A 125 -9.51 5.85 8.80
N ASN A 126 -10.39 5.10 9.47
CA ASN A 126 -11.67 4.60 8.94
C ASN A 126 -12.86 4.89 9.89
N PRO A 127 -13.35 6.14 9.95
CA PRO A 127 -14.52 6.47 10.77
C PRO A 127 -15.83 5.87 10.22
N TRP A 128 -15.91 5.59 8.91
CA TRP A 128 -17.08 4.99 8.26
C TRP A 128 -17.34 3.53 8.65
N PHE A 129 -16.44 2.93 9.44
CA PHE A 129 -16.72 1.66 10.11
C PHE A 129 -18.02 1.73 10.94
N PHE A 130 -18.32 2.87 11.58
CA PHE A 130 -19.55 3.04 12.36
C PHE A 130 -20.83 3.08 11.51
N GLN A 131 -20.73 3.33 10.21
CA GLN A 131 -21.87 3.31 9.29
C GLN A 131 -22.22 1.90 8.80
N GLN A 132 -21.39 0.90 9.11
CA GLN A 132 -21.65 -0.49 8.74
C GLN A 132 -22.61 -1.13 9.74
N SER A 133 -23.59 -1.90 9.27
CA SER A 133 -24.48 -2.65 10.16
C SER A 133 -23.74 -3.79 10.86
N MET A 134 -24.17 -4.17 12.07
CA MET A 134 -23.57 -5.30 12.78
C MET A 134 -23.70 -6.61 12.00
N ASP A 135 -24.80 -6.81 11.27
CA ASP A 135 -25.02 -8.03 10.48
C ASP A 135 -24.10 -8.08 9.26
N SER A 136 -23.88 -6.94 8.59
CA SER A 136 -22.89 -6.83 7.51
C SER A 136 -21.47 -7.08 8.00
N LEU A 137 -21.12 -6.56 9.18
CA LEU A 137 -19.81 -6.79 9.78
C LEU A 137 -19.58 -8.28 10.09
N ARG A 138 -20.57 -8.94 10.71
CA ARG A 138 -20.51 -10.38 11.02
C ARG A 138 -20.44 -11.23 9.76
N SER A 139 -21.28 -10.96 8.75
CA SER A 139 -21.30 -11.75 7.51
C SER A 139 -19.96 -11.69 6.76
N ARG A 140 -19.27 -10.55 6.80
CA ARG A 140 -17.91 -10.39 6.22
C ARG A 140 -16.87 -11.27 6.91
N ILE A 141 -16.96 -11.46 8.23
CA ILE A 141 -16.06 -12.33 8.98
C ILE A 141 -16.41 -13.80 8.78
N GLU A 142 -17.69 -14.15 8.85
CA GLU A 142 -18.14 -15.52 8.60
C GLU A 142 -17.80 -15.99 7.19
N TYR A 143 -17.86 -15.09 6.21
CA TYR A 143 -17.35 -15.36 4.87
C TYR A 143 -15.85 -15.72 4.87
N LEU A 144 -14.99 -14.94 5.54
CA LEU A 144 -13.56 -15.26 5.62
C LEU A 144 -13.31 -16.63 6.27
N LYS A 145 -14.03 -16.93 7.35
CA LYS A 145 -13.97 -18.26 7.99
C LYS A 145 -14.41 -19.37 7.04
N SER A 146 -15.48 -19.16 6.28
CA SER A 146 -15.96 -20.14 5.28
C SER A 146 -14.94 -20.42 4.16
N LYS A 147 -14.00 -19.48 3.91
CA LYS A 147 -12.88 -19.64 2.97
C LYS A 147 -11.60 -20.16 3.64
N ASN A 148 -11.71 -20.67 4.86
CA ASN A 148 -10.63 -21.24 5.67
C ASN A 148 -9.51 -20.24 6.01
N PHE A 149 -9.82 -18.95 6.16
CA PHE A 149 -8.85 -18.02 6.75
C PHE A 149 -8.75 -18.28 8.26
N PRO A 150 -7.54 -18.54 8.81
CA PRO A 150 -7.34 -18.62 10.25
C PRO A 150 -7.67 -17.31 10.95
N ASP A 151 -8.11 -17.37 12.21
CA ASP A 151 -8.48 -16.17 12.98
C ASP A 151 -7.34 -15.14 13.09
N ALA A 152 -6.10 -15.61 13.25
CA ALA A 152 -4.92 -14.75 13.24
C ALA A 152 -4.73 -14.02 11.89
N SER A 153 -5.05 -14.69 10.78
CA SER A 153 -5.04 -14.08 9.44
C SER A 153 -6.15 -13.05 9.28
N ILE A 154 -7.36 -13.34 9.79
CA ILE A 154 -8.49 -12.41 9.78
C ILE A 154 -8.14 -11.14 10.56
N THR A 155 -7.59 -11.29 11.76
CA THR A 155 -7.11 -10.18 12.60
C THR A 155 -6.12 -9.31 11.82
N ARG A 156 -5.11 -9.94 11.21
CA ARG A 156 -4.09 -9.28 10.39
C ARG A 156 -4.70 -8.57 9.18
N ILE A 157 -5.69 -9.16 8.52
CA ILE A 157 -6.37 -8.57 7.36
C ILE A 157 -7.06 -7.26 7.77
N ILE A 158 -7.84 -7.29 8.85
CA ILE A 158 -8.58 -6.12 9.35
C ILE A 158 -7.62 -5.00 9.74
N MET A 159 -6.54 -5.34 10.47
CA MET A 159 -5.55 -4.36 10.90
C MET A 159 -4.81 -3.73 9.71
N LYS A 160 -4.34 -4.54 8.75
CA LYS A 160 -3.55 -4.03 7.60
C LYS A 160 -4.39 -3.31 6.55
N ALA A 161 -5.67 -3.66 6.43
CA ALA A 161 -6.59 -3.06 5.47
C ALA A 161 -7.86 -2.57 6.17
N ARG A 162 -7.75 -1.43 6.86
CA ARG A 162 -8.82 -0.80 7.66
C ARG A 162 -10.19 -0.69 6.98
N TYR A 163 -10.24 -0.58 5.64
CA TYR A 163 -11.49 -0.46 4.87
C TYR A 163 -12.04 -1.82 4.43
N TRP A 164 -11.39 -2.94 4.76
CA TRP A 164 -11.84 -4.27 4.38
C TRP A 164 -13.28 -4.51 4.82
N LEU A 165 -13.57 -4.16 6.09
CA LEU A 165 -14.89 -4.27 6.68
C LEU A 165 -15.89 -3.24 6.14
N ASN A 166 -15.59 -2.47 5.10
CA ASN A 166 -16.53 -1.61 4.40
C ASN A 166 -16.98 -2.20 3.05
N PHE A 167 -16.35 -3.28 2.57
CA PHE A 167 -16.68 -3.90 1.29
C PHE A 167 -17.72 -5.02 1.46
N GLU A 168 -18.67 -5.08 0.53
CA GLU A 168 -19.62 -6.19 0.44
C GLU A 168 -18.91 -7.53 0.17
N VAL A 169 -19.47 -8.61 0.72
CA VAL A 169 -18.93 -9.97 0.59
C VAL A 169 -18.77 -10.36 -0.89
N GLN A 170 -19.73 -9.98 -1.73
CA GLN A 170 -19.70 -10.25 -3.17
C GLN A 170 -18.51 -9.56 -3.85
N SER A 171 -18.17 -8.34 -3.42
CA SER A 171 -17.00 -7.62 -3.94
C SER A 171 -15.69 -8.28 -3.51
N ILE A 172 -15.62 -8.75 -2.25
CA ILE A 172 -14.47 -9.48 -1.73
C ILE A 172 -14.30 -10.80 -2.51
N ASP A 173 -15.38 -11.59 -2.66
CA ASP A 173 -15.36 -12.89 -3.33
C ASP A 173 -14.96 -12.77 -4.81
N ALA A 174 -15.52 -11.79 -5.53
CA ALA A 174 -15.16 -11.53 -6.92
C ALA A 174 -13.67 -11.18 -7.08
N ARG A 175 -13.11 -10.37 -6.16
CA ARG A 175 -11.70 -9.98 -6.20
C ARG A 175 -10.79 -11.15 -5.85
N LEU A 176 -11.12 -11.94 -4.83
CA LEU A 176 -10.39 -13.16 -4.48
C LEU A 176 -10.36 -14.15 -5.65
N GLY A 177 -11.53 -14.41 -6.25
CA GLY A 177 -11.67 -15.29 -7.42
C GLY A 177 -10.89 -14.77 -8.63
N TRP A 178 -10.83 -13.44 -8.83
CA TRP A 178 -10.02 -12.84 -9.88
C TRP A 178 -8.52 -13.12 -9.71
N TYR A 179 -7.96 -12.91 -8.51
CA TYR A 179 -6.54 -13.24 -8.25
C TYR A 179 -6.28 -14.73 -8.45
N GLN A 180 -7.18 -15.58 -7.95
CA GLN A 180 -7.07 -17.02 -8.09
C GLN A 180 -7.00 -17.44 -9.56
N LYS A 181 -7.92 -16.93 -10.38
CA LYS A 181 -7.98 -17.24 -11.82
C LYS A 181 -6.80 -16.65 -12.57
N GLN A 182 -6.47 -15.37 -12.37
CA GLN A 182 -5.46 -14.71 -13.19
C GLN A 182 -4.04 -15.17 -12.93
N PHE A 183 -3.71 -15.49 -11.68
CA PHE A 183 -2.38 -15.96 -11.31
C PHE A 183 -2.33 -17.48 -11.13
N LYS A 184 -3.42 -18.21 -11.45
CA LYS A 184 -3.53 -19.67 -11.26
C LYS A 184 -3.08 -20.10 -9.85
N LEU A 185 -3.64 -19.43 -8.85
CA LEU A 185 -3.30 -19.66 -7.45
C LEU A 185 -4.10 -20.83 -6.88
N SER A 186 -3.48 -21.59 -5.99
CA SER A 186 -4.18 -22.50 -5.08
C SER A 186 -4.98 -21.71 -4.04
N GLY A 187 -5.91 -22.38 -3.34
CA GLY A 187 -6.63 -21.76 -2.24
C GLY A 187 -5.70 -21.28 -1.11
N ASP A 188 -4.62 -22.01 -0.85
CA ASP A 188 -3.60 -21.62 0.14
C ASP A 188 -2.81 -20.40 -0.31
N GLU A 189 -2.41 -20.35 -1.58
CA GLU A 189 -1.69 -19.20 -2.15
C GLU A 189 -2.56 -17.93 -2.10
N VAL A 190 -3.87 -18.03 -2.39
CA VAL A 190 -4.80 -16.89 -2.25
C VAL A 190 -4.84 -16.40 -0.81
N ARG A 191 -5.01 -17.31 0.16
CA ARG A 191 -5.02 -16.96 1.58
C ARG A 191 -3.71 -16.30 2.01
N GLN A 192 -2.59 -16.82 1.55
CA GLN A 192 -1.26 -16.29 1.84
C GLN A 192 -1.13 -14.84 1.36
N ILE A 193 -1.33 -14.58 0.07
CA ILE A 193 -1.10 -13.24 -0.50
C ILE A 193 -2.05 -12.19 0.10
N VAL A 194 -3.28 -12.58 0.40
CA VAL A 194 -4.30 -11.71 1.00
C VAL A 194 -3.97 -11.41 2.45
N THR A 195 -3.50 -12.41 3.21
CA THR A 195 -3.07 -12.22 4.61
C THR A 195 -1.82 -11.33 4.66
N GLU A 196 -0.91 -11.51 3.71
CA GLU A 196 0.34 -10.75 3.66
C GLU A 196 0.12 -9.29 3.30
N ASN A 197 -0.66 -9.03 2.24
CA ASN A 197 -1.00 -7.70 1.73
C ASN A 197 -2.50 -7.58 1.37
N PRO A 198 -3.41 -7.38 2.34
CA PRO A 198 -4.85 -7.34 2.07
C PRO A 198 -5.30 -6.11 1.27
N LYS A 199 -4.40 -5.14 1.05
CA LYS A 199 -4.60 -4.03 0.11
C LYS A 199 -4.85 -4.49 -1.33
N LEU A 200 -4.38 -5.68 -1.70
CA LEU A 200 -4.69 -6.33 -2.98
C LEU A 200 -6.19 -6.40 -3.25
N ILE A 201 -7.00 -6.59 -2.20
CA ILE A 201 -8.44 -6.69 -2.31
C ILE A 201 -9.09 -5.32 -2.15
N THR A 202 -8.65 -4.50 -1.20
CA THR A 202 -9.31 -3.21 -0.92
C THR A 202 -9.05 -2.13 -1.97
N PHE A 203 -7.99 -2.22 -2.76
CA PHE A 203 -7.70 -1.29 -3.86
C PHE A 203 -8.32 -1.71 -5.21
N GLY A 204 -9.03 -2.83 -5.25
CA GLY A 204 -9.55 -3.41 -6.48
C GLY A 204 -8.46 -4.08 -7.32
N THR A 205 -8.84 -4.53 -8.52
CA THR A 205 -7.97 -5.35 -9.40
C THR A 205 -7.38 -4.57 -10.56
N GLY A 206 -7.88 -3.36 -10.85
CA GLY A 206 -7.44 -2.57 -12.00
C GLY A 206 -5.96 -2.21 -11.97
N TYR A 207 -5.45 -1.70 -10.84
CA TYR A 207 -4.02 -1.38 -10.72
C TYR A 207 -3.12 -2.63 -10.83
N THR A 208 -3.57 -3.75 -10.26
CA THR A 208 -2.87 -5.03 -10.39
C THR A 208 -2.81 -5.50 -11.84
N GLN A 209 -3.86 -5.29 -12.65
CA GLN A 209 -3.85 -5.57 -14.09
C GLN A 209 -2.81 -4.72 -14.82
N THR A 210 -2.72 -3.43 -14.50
CA THR A 210 -1.69 -2.55 -15.06
C THR A 210 -0.28 -3.04 -14.73
N LEU A 211 -0.04 -3.45 -13.48
CA LEU A 211 1.25 -4.02 -13.08
C LEU A 211 1.49 -5.38 -13.76
N GLN A 212 0.45 -6.18 -13.99
CA GLN A 212 0.57 -7.49 -14.63
C GLN A 212 1.03 -7.34 -16.07
N PHE A 213 0.44 -6.38 -16.79
CA PHE A 213 0.88 -6.01 -18.13
C PHE A 213 2.33 -5.52 -18.11
N MET A 214 2.69 -4.61 -17.21
CA MET A 214 4.05 -4.08 -17.10
C MET A 214 5.08 -5.20 -16.81
N PHE A 215 4.84 -6.06 -15.83
CA PHE A 215 5.75 -7.17 -15.52
C PHE A 215 5.97 -8.10 -16.72
N LYS A 216 4.92 -8.35 -17.50
CA LYS A 216 4.99 -9.25 -18.65
C LYS A 216 5.59 -8.60 -19.89
N GLU A 217 5.00 -7.49 -20.34
CA GLU A 217 5.28 -6.88 -21.64
C GLU A 217 6.45 -5.90 -21.57
N GLU A 218 6.63 -5.17 -20.46
CA GLU A 218 7.70 -4.16 -20.31
C GLU A 218 8.95 -4.76 -19.66
N LEU A 219 8.78 -5.60 -18.64
CA LEU A 219 9.91 -6.18 -17.87
C LEU A 219 10.25 -7.63 -18.28
N GLY A 220 9.47 -8.26 -19.15
CA GLY A 220 9.79 -9.57 -19.72
C GLY A 220 9.65 -10.76 -18.77
N PHE A 221 8.90 -10.65 -17.67
CA PHE A 221 8.61 -11.80 -16.81
C PHE A 221 7.55 -12.71 -17.45
N SER A 222 7.77 -14.03 -17.36
CA SER A 222 6.75 -15.00 -17.75
C SER A 222 5.56 -14.99 -16.80
N ALA A 223 4.43 -15.58 -17.21
CA ALA A 223 3.26 -15.71 -16.34
C ALA A 223 3.55 -16.51 -15.05
N ASP A 224 4.40 -17.54 -15.14
CA ASP A 224 4.83 -18.31 -13.97
C ASP A 224 5.71 -17.46 -13.04
N GLN A 225 6.65 -16.71 -13.61
CA GLN A 225 7.49 -15.81 -12.81
C GLN A 225 6.67 -14.69 -12.16
N ALA A 226 5.67 -14.13 -12.84
CA ALA A 226 4.75 -13.15 -12.27
C ALA A 226 3.94 -13.73 -11.10
N LYS A 227 3.49 -15.00 -11.20
CA LYS A 227 2.90 -15.73 -10.08
C LYS A 227 3.89 -15.84 -8.92
N GLN A 228 5.14 -16.25 -9.18
CA GLN A 228 6.16 -16.36 -8.14
C GLN A 228 6.45 -15.02 -7.45
N LEU A 229 6.52 -13.91 -8.21
CA LEU A 229 6.64 -12.56 -7.64
C LEU A 229 5.47 -12.21 -6.74
N LEU A 230 4.23 -12.51 -7.15
CA LEU A 230 3.03 -12.28 -6.35
C LEU A 230 3.05 -13.08 -5.05
N VAL A 231 3.37 -14.37 -5.11
CA VAL A 231 3.36 -15.24 -3.93
C VAL A 231 4.51 -14.90 -2.97
N LYS A 232 5.71 -14.61 -3.48
CA LYS A 232 6.88 -14.29 -2.64
C LYS A 232 6.87 -12.87 -2.08
N ASP A 233 6.32 -11.90 -2.82
CA ASP A 233 6.20 -10.52 -2.34
C ASP A 233 4.94 -9.82 -2.85
N PRO A 234 3.76 -10.10 -2.24
CA PRO A 234 2.47 -9.54 -2.63
C PRO A 234 2.41 -8.01 -2.67
N LYS A 235 3.30 -7.32 -1.94
CA LYS A 235 3.31 -5.85 -1.89
C LYS A 235 3.90 -5.21 -3.15
N LEU A 236 4.61 -5.96 -4.00
CA LEU A 236 4.97 -5.51 -5.36
C LEU A 236 3.74 -5.01 -6.13
N TRP A 237 2.62 -5.72 -6.00
CA TRP A 237 1.35 -5.44 -6.70
C TRP A 237 0.55 -4.26 -6.13
N THR A 238 1.12 -3.55 -5.15
CA THR A 238 0.59 -2.29 -4.62
C THR A 238 1.66 -1.20 -4.56
N THR A 239 2.84 -1.47 -5.13
CA THR A 239 3.95 -0.51 -5.22
C THR A 239 3.76 0.34 -6.48
N TYR A 240 4.19 1.59 -6.44
CA TYR A 240 4.16 2.50 -7.60
C TYR A 240 4.91 1.90 -8.80
N LYS A 241 4.33 2.02 -10.00
CA LYS A 241 4.90 1.50 -11.25
C LYS A 241 6.29 2.09 -11.48
N SER A 242 6.45 3.41 -11.31
CA SER A 242 7.74 4.09 -11.44
C SER A 242 8.86 3.47 -10.59
N ILE A 243 8.60 3.13 -9.33
CA ILE A 243 9.59 2.49 -8.45
C ILE A 243 10.00 1.13 -9.00
N LEU A 244 9.02 0.29 -9.39
CA LEU A 244 9.28 -1.05 -9.91
C LEU A 244 10.11 -1.01 -11.19
N SER A 245 9.69 -0.18 -12.16
CA SER A 245 10.38 -0.04 -13.45
C SER A 245 11.79 0.54 -13.29
N ASN A 246 11.96 1.59 -12.48
CA ASN A 246 13.27 2.19 -12.26
C ASN A 246 14.26 1.23 -11.56
N SER A 247 13.75 0.45 -10.61
CA SER A 247 14.56 -0.57 -9.91
C SER A 247 14.94 -1.70 -10.85
N PHE A 248 13.97 -2.24 -11.59
CA PHE A 248 14.20 -3.30 -12.55
C PHE A 248 15.20 -2.88 -13.62
N ASN A 249 15.01 -1.71 -14.24
CA ASN A 249 15.88 -1.23 -15.31
C ASN A 249 17.35 -1.14 -14.87
N TYR A 250 17.62 -0.70 -13.64
CA TYR A 250 18.99 -0.67 -13.14
C TYR A 250 19.51 -2.08 -12.81
N LEU A 251 18.75 -2.88 -12.07
CA LEU A 251 19.14 -4.25 -11.68
C LEU A 251 19.39 -5.15 -12.89
N HIS A 252 18.49 -5.11 -13.88
CA HIS A 252 18.55 -5.97 -15.06
C HIS A 252 19.49 -5.41 -16.13
N ASN A 253 19.29 -4.16 -16.56
CA ASN A 253 20.02 -3.63 -17.73
C ASN A 253 21.40 -3.08 -17.40
N VAL A 254 21.62 -2.58 -16.17
CA VAL A 254 22.92 -2.00 -15.77
C VAL A 254 23.79 -3.00 -15.02
N ILE A 255 23.24 -3.73 -14.04
CA ILE A 255 24.00 -4.74 -13.29
C ILE A 255 24.07 -6.07 -14.05
N GLY A 256 23.03 -6.40 -14.83
CA GLY A 256 22.96 -7.67 -15.55
C GLY A 256 22.30 -8.81 -14.77
N PHE A 257 21.52 -8.51 -13.73
CA PHE A 257 20.78 -9.56 -13.00
C PHE A 257 19.71 -10.19 -13.88
N SER A 258 19.72 -11.52 -13.97
CA SER A 258 18.65 -12.28 -14.62
C SER A 258 17.33 -12.17 -13.85
N HIS A 259 16.21 -12.46 -14.53
CA HIS A 259 14.89 -12.60 -13.90
C HIS A 259 14.91 -13.59 -12.74
N GLU A 260 15.67 -14.69 -12.86
CA GLU A 260 15.86 -15.68 -11.79
C GLU A 260 16.58 -15.10 -10.57
N THR A 261 17.59 -14.25 -10.80
CA THR A 261 18.30 -13.57 -9.72
C THR A 261 17.36 -12.62 -8.98
N ILE A 262 16.52 -11.88 -9.70
CA ILE A 262 15.50 -10.99 -9.13
C ILE A 262 14.45 -11.79 -8.35
N LEU A 263 14.00 -12.93 -8.89
CA LEU A 263 13.03 -13.84 -8.25
C LEU A 263 13.55 -14.48 -6.97
N SER A 264 14.87 -14.56 -6.79
CA SER A 264 15.46 -15.05 -5.54
C SER A 264 15.22 -14.10 -4.37
N TRP A 265 15.05 -12.80 -4.62
CA TRP A 265 14.70 -11.82 -3.59
C TRP A 265 13.87 -10.66 -4.18
N PRO A 266 12.56 -10.87 -4.45
CA PRO A 266 11.73 -9.91 -5.19
C PRO A 266 11.61 -8.52 -4.57
N ARG A 267 11.87 -8.41 -3.25
CA ARG A 267 11.90 -7.14 -2.52
C ARG A 267 12.84 -6.11 -3.15
N CYS A 268 13.91 -6.53 -3.86
CA CYS A 268 14.82 -5.62 -4.56
C CYS A 268 14.10 -4.64 -5.50
N LEU A 269 12.97 -5.04 -6.10
CA LEU A 269 12.21 -4.21 -7.02
C LEU A 269 11.51 -3.03 -6.33
N ARG A 270 11.41 -3.03 -5.00
CA ARG A 270 10.83 -1.92 -4.21
C ARG A 270 11.86 -0.97 -3.64
N GLU A 271 13.15 -1.29 -3.78
CA GLU A 271 14.22 -0.43 -3.29
C GLU A 271 14.38 0.74 -4.25
N LYS A 272 14.60 1.95 -3.74
CA LYS A 272 14.76 3.13 -4.62
C LYS A 272 15.97 2.93 -5.54
N LYS A 273 15.83 3.27 -6.83
CA LYS A 273 16.93 3.22 -7.81
C LYS A 273 18.20 3.88 -7.28
N GLN A 274 18.09 5.04 -6.63
CA GLN A 274 19.22 5.78 -6.07
C GLN A 274 20.03 4.94 -5.06
N LYS A 275 19.34 4.16 -4.21
CA LYS A 275 19.99 3.26 -3.25
C LYS A 275 20.71 2.11 -3.97
N ILE A 276 20.05 1.50 -4.95
CA ILE A 276 20.62 0.41 -5.75
C ILE A 276 21.88 0.89 -6.49
N GLU A 277 21.77 2.06 -7.12
CA GLU A 277 22.82 2.69 -7.90
C GLU A 277 24.02 3.06 -7.04
N ALA A 278 23.80 3.75 -5.92
CA ALA A 278 24.87 4.13 -5.01
C ALA A 278 25.63 2.92 -4.46
N ARG A 279 24.92 1.87 -4.02
CA ARG A 279 25.55 0.65 -3.49
C ARG A 279 26.31 -0.11 -4.57
N HIS A 280 25.75 -0.25 -5.77
CA HIS A 280 26.44 -0.86 -6.90
C HIS A 280 27.71 -0.09 -7.30
N LYS A 281 27.62 1.23 -7.50
CA LYS A 281 28.76 2.08 -7.86
C LYS A 281 29.87 2.02 -6.83
N TRP A 282 29.53 2.00 -5.54
CA TRP A 282 30.52 1.84 -4.47
C TRP A 282 31.23 0.48 -4.56
N LEU A 283 30.48 -0.62 -4.67
CA LEU A 283 31.08 -1.95 -4.79
C LEU A 283 31.98 -2.05 -6.01
N LYS A 284 31.56 -1.49 -7.14
CA LYS A 284 32.34 -1.44 -8.38
C LYS A 284 33.63 -0.63 -8.22
N LEU A 285 33.58 0.51 -7.52
CA LEU A 285 34.75 1.35 -7.24
C LEU A 285 35.85 0.57 -6.48
N PHE A 286 35.44 -0.31 -5.57
CA PHE A 286 36.35 -1.15 -4.78
C PHE A 286 36.48 -2.60 -5.28
N LYS A 287 36.00 -2.90 -6.49
CA LYS A 287 36.03 -4.25 -7.12
C LYS A 287 35.43 -5.35 -6.23
N ARG A 288 34.35 -5.02 -5.53
CA ARG A 288 33.55 -5.92 -4.66
C ARG A 288 32.18 -6.25 -5.26
N ASP A 289 31.94 -5.89 -6.52
CA ASP A 289 30.71 -6.14 -7.29
C ASP A 289 30.67 -7.55 -7.91
N GLN A 290 31.11 -8.56 -7.15
CA GLN A 290 31.04 -9.95 -7.62
C GLN A 290 29.64 -10.53 -7.35
N PHE A 291 28.81 -10.62 -8.40
CA PHE A 291 27.45 -11.15 -8.29
C PHE A 291 27.29 -12.58 -8.83
N ASP A 292 28.36 -13.20 -9.28
CA ASP A 292 28.37 -14.61 -9.68
C ASP A 292 28.47 -15.51 -8.44
N ARG A 293 27.45 -16.32 -8.20
CA ARG A 293 27.37 -17.27 -7.08
C ARG A 293 28.49 -18.30 -7.07
N THR A 294 29.11 -18.55 -8.22
CA THR A 294 30.19 -19.55 -8.36
C THR A 294 31.57 -19.00 -8.05
N LYS A 295 31.70 -17.68 -7.86
CA LYS A 295 32.99 -17.00 -7.66
C LYS A 295 33.21 -16.58 -6.21
N PRO A 296 34.47 -16.52 -5.74
CA PRO A 296 34.79 -16.04 -4.42
C PRO A 296 34.37 -14.58 -4.25
N ASN A 297 34.03 -14.21 -3.01
CA ASN A 297 33.50 -12.89 -2.65
C ASN A 297 32.14 -12.56 -3.29
N PHE A 298 31.34 -13.57 -3.65
CA PHE A 298 29.96 -13.39 -4.09
C PHE A 298 29.14 -12.53 -3.12
N VAL A 299 28.47 -11.52 -3.67
CA VAL A 299 27.51 -10.66 -2.98
C VAL A 299 26.12 -10.97 -3.53
N SER A 300 25.21 -11.43 -2.66
CA SER A 300 23.81 -11.60 -3.07
C SER A 300 23.11 -10.26 -3.24
N ILE A 301 22.09 -10.21 -4.09
CA ILE A 301 21.22 -9.03 -4.25
C ILE A 301 20.62 -8.59 -2.90
N GLU A 302 20.26 -9.56 -2.05
CA GLU A 302 19.78 -9.30 -0.70
C GLU A 302 20.86 -8.69 0.19
N ALA A 303 22.08 -9.24 0.20
CA ALA A 303 23.17 -8.67 0.97
C ALA A 303 23.47 -7.23 0.54
N MET A 304 23.48 -6.98 -0.78
CA MET A 304 23.71 -5.64 -1.32
C MET A 304 22.63 -4.65 -0.88
N LEU A 305 21.35 -5.03 -0.85
CA LEU A 305 20.24 -4.07 -0.75
C LEU A 305 19.49 -4.07 0.58
N ASN A 306 19.54 -5.16 1.34
CA ASN A 306 18.85 -5.23 2.62
C ASN A 306 19.57 -4.38 3.68
N GLY A 307 18.82 -3.96 4.70
CA GLY A 307 19.35 -3.20 5.83
C GLY A 307 19.73 -1.74 5.54
N SER A 308 20.29 -1.11 6.57
CA SER A 308 20.76 0.27 6.57
C SER A 308 22.16 0.40 5.96
N ASP A 309 22.62 1.64 5.78
CA ASP A 309 23.94 1.90 5.19
C ASP A 309 25.08 1.45 6.11
N GLU A 310 24.87 1.49 7.43
CA GLU A 310 25.80 0.94 8.42
C GLU A 310 26.00 -0.57 8.19
N THR A 311 24.89 -1.32 8.08
CA THR A 311 24.94 -2.77 7.86
C THR A 311 25.55 -3.13 6.51
N PHE A 312 25.30 -2.32 5.47
CA PHE A 312 25.91 -2.48 4.16
C PHE A 312 27.44 -2.25 4.23
N CYS A 313 27.87 -1.16 4.88
CA CYS A 313 29.28 -0.80 5.05
C CYS A 313 30.05 -1.88 5.81
N SER A 314 29.52 -2.36 6.93
CA SER A 314 30.20 -3.36 7.77
C SER A 314 30.20 -4.76 7.14
N ASN A 315 29.07 -5.19 6.58
CA ASN A 315 28.87 -6.59 6.22
C ASN A 315 29.25 -6.89 4.78
N VAL A 316 29.10 -5.92 3.87
CA VAL A 316 29.27 -6.14 2.42
C VAL A 316 30.41 -5.31 1.86
N ALA A 317 30.33 -3.98 2.00
CA ALA A 317 31.30 -3.06 1.41
C ALA A 317 32.67 -3.04 2.13
N LYS A 318 32.72 -3.50 3.38
CA LYS A 318 33.93 -3.54 4.23
C LYS A 318 34.64 -2.19 4.31
N CYS A 319 33.86 -1.14 4.58
CA CYS A 319 34.32 0.23 4.70
C CYS A 319 33.74 0.91 5.94
N SER A 320 34.24 2.10 6.27
CA SER A 320 33.63 2.96 7.29
C SER A 320 32.37 3.63 6.73
N LEU A 321 31.35 3.80 7.57
CA LEU A 321 30.13 4.52 7.23
C LEU A 321 30.43 5.93 6.68
N ARG A 322 31.33 6.64 7.36
CA ARG A 322 31.75 7.99 6.97
C ARG A 322 32.28 8.05 5.53
N ALA A 323 33.09 7.08 5.12
CA ALA A 323 33.62 7.05 3.76
C ALA A 323 32.51 6.85 2.72
N TYR A 324 31.51 6.03 3.05
CA TYR A 324 30.34 5.83 2.19
C TYR A 324 29.46 7.08 2.13
N GLU A 325 29.18 7.74 3.25
CA GLU A 325 28.42 8.99 3.30
C GLU A 325 29.10 10.13 2.50
N GLU A 326 30.43 10.23 2.58
CA GLU A 326 31.19 11.19 1.78
C GLU A 326 31.08 10.91 0.28
N PHE A 327 30.98 9.63 -0.12
CA PHE A 327 30.71 9.25 -1.50
C PHE A 327 29.28 9.59 -1.93
N LEU A 328 28.27 9.37 -1.08
CA LEU A 328 26.88 9.70 -1.38
C LEU A 328 26.68 11.20 -1.63
N LYS A 329 27.40 12.06 -0.90
CA LYS A 329 27.34 13.53 -1.08
C LYS A 329 27.91 14.03 -2.40
N ARG A 330 28.67 13.20 -3.12
CA ARG A 330 29.33 13.56 -4.39
C ARG A 330 28.56 13.07 -5.63
N GLN A 331 27.47 12.34 -5.44
CA GLN A 331 26.68 11.72 -6.51
C GLN A 331 25.68 12.69 -7.13
#